data_AF-A0A7W4HT15-F1
#
_entry.id   AF-A0A7W4HT15-F1
#
_cell.length_a   1.000
_cell.length_b   1.000
_cell.length_c   1.000
_cell.angle_alpha   90.00
_cell.angle_beta   90.00
_cell.angle_gamma   90.00
#
_symmetry.space_group_name_H-M   'P 1'
#
loop_
_entity.id
_entity.type
_entity.pdbx_description
1 polymer ?
#
loop_
_entity_poly.entity_id
_entity_poly.type
_entity_poly.pdbx_seq_one_letter_code
_entity_poly.pdbx_strand_id
1 'polypeptide(L)' 'IVGEHPACPNCGESTEVYSRVVGFLRPVSQWNNGKQAEFDMREHYDDAAEHERVNAVAVPA' A
#
# COMPACT_ATOMS: atom_id res chain seq x y z
N ILE A 1 12.30 -6.74 -5.53
CA ILE A 1 11.61 -5.66 -4.79
C ILE A 1 10.14 -6.02 -4.70
N VAL A 2 9.52 -5.83 -3.55
CA VAL A 2 8.12 -6.22 -3.31
C VAL A 2 7.35 -4.94 -2.99
N GLY A 3 6.14 -4.83 -3.54
CA GLY A 3 5.30 -3.64 -3.36
C GLY A 3 5.42 -2.64 -4.51
N GLU A 4 4.95 -1.43 -4.23
CA GLU A 4 4.91 -0.33 -5.18
C GLU A 4 6.24 0.42 -5.27
N HIS A 5 6.61 0.78 -6.50
CA HIS A 5 7.80 1.59 -6.77
C HIS A 5 7.39 2.68 -7.76
N PRO A 6 7.51 3.97 -7.41
CA PRO A 6 7.21 5.09 -8.32
C PRO A 6 8.36 5.43 -9.28
N ALA A 7 9.55 4.89 -9.03
CA ALA A 7 10.70 4.98 -9.92
C ALA A 7 11.36 3.60 -10.07
N CYS A 8 11.79 3.28 -11.29
CA CYS A 8 12.51 2.06 -11.60
C CYS A 8 13.87 2.06 -10.88
N PRO A 9 14.20 1.05 -10.04
CA PRO A 9 15.47 1.03 -9.32
C PRO A 9 16.69 0.74 -10.20
N ASN A 10 16.49 0.37 -11.48
CA ASN A 10 17.58 0.08 -12.41
C ASN A 10 17.93 1.30 -13.29
N CYS A 11 16.92 1.96 -13.87
CA CYS A 11 17.12 3.10 -14.78
C CYS A 11 16.68 4.46 -14.22
N GLY A 12 15.97 4.50 -13.08
CA GLY A 12 15.48 5.74 -12.47
C GLY A 12 14.25 6.35 -13.14
N GLU A 13 13.73 5.76 -14.22
CA GLU A 13 12.54 6.25 -14.90
C GLU A 13 11.28 6.10 -14.05
N SER A 14 10.31 6.99 -14.26
CA SER A 14 9.02 6.95 -13.56
C SER A 14 8.22 5.71 -13.92
N THR A 15 7.63 5.07 -12.92
CA THR A 15 6.76 3.92 -13.08
C THR A 15 5.34 4.27 -12.64
N GLU A 16 4.35 3.73 -13.35
CA GLU A 16 2.94 3.96 -13.01
C GLU A 16 2.46 2.90 -12.01
N VAL A 17 1.93 3.35 -10.87
CA VAL A 17 1.41 2.47 -9.82
C VAL A 17 -0.04 2.12 -10.12
N TYR A 18 -0.32 0.83 -10.23
CA TYR A 18 -1.68 0.30 -10.44
C TYR A 18 -2.20 -0.32 -9.15
N SER A 19 -3.44 0.00 -8.80
CA SER A 19 -4.14 -0.66 -7.70
C SER A 19 -5.57 -1.01 -8.08
N ARG A 20 -6.17 -1.97 -7.37
CA ARG A 20 -7.57 -2.36 -7.54
C ARG A 20 -8.47 -1.36 -6.84
N VAL A 21 -9.42 -0.76 -7.57
CA VAL A 21 -10.38 0.20 -7.00
C VAL A 21 -11.59 -0.52 -6.43
N VAL A 22 -12.53 -0.92 -7.30
CA VAL A 22 -13.81 -1.59 -6.98
C VAL A 22 -14.00 -2.80 -7.89
N GLY A 23 -12.95 -3.62 -8.00
CA GLY A 23 -12.98 -4.86 -8.78
C GLY A 23 -12.13 -4.86 -10.05
N PHE A 24 -11.54 -3.73 -10.44
CA PHE A 24 -10.60 -3.66 -11.58
C PHE A 24 -9.37 -2.79 -11.25
N LEU A 25 -8.30 -2.97 -12.03
CA LEU A 25 -7.05 -2.22 -11.91
C LEU A 25 -7.15 -0.86 -12.59
N ARG A 26 -6.66 0.19 -11.93
CA ARG A 26 -6.54 1.54 -12.49
C ARG A 26 -5.28 2.22 -11.93
N PRO A 27 -4.59 3.06 -12.71
CA PRO A 27 -3.48 3.86 -12.21
C PRO A 27 -3.92 4.75 -11.04
N VAL A 28 -3.20 4.69 -9.92
CA VAL A 28 -3.52 5.46 -8.71
C VAL A 28 -3.47 6.97 -8.98
N SER A 29 -2.54 7.40 -9.84
CA SER A 29 -2.41 8.79 -10.32
C SER A 29 -3.67 9.33 -11.01
N GLN A 30 -4.51 8.45 -11.55
CA GLN A 30 -5.74 8.81 -12.26
C GLN A 30 -6.99 8.71 -11.39
N TRP A 31 -6.85 8.49 -10.08
CA TRP A 31 -7.96 8.42 -9.15
C TRP A 31 -8.41 9.84 -8.76
N ASN A 32 -9.68 9.99 -8.37
CA ASN A 32 -10.13 11.26 -7.81
C ASN A 32 -9.55 11.49 -6.40
N ASN A 33 -9.63 12.72 -5.89
CA ASN A 33 -9.02 13.09 -4.60
C ASN A 33 -9.48 12.22 -3.43
N GLY A 34 -10.78 11.88 -3.37
CA GLY A 34 -11.32 11.03 -2.29
C GLY A 34 -10.78 9.61 -2.35
N LYS A 35 -10.56 9.07 -3.54
CA LYS A 35 -9.97 7.74 -3.74
C LYS A 35 -8.47 7.72 -3.51
N GLN A 36 -7.76 8.79 -3.83
CA GLN A 36 -6.34 8.94 -3.46
C GLN A 36 -6.19 8.96 -1.93
N ALA A 37 -6.98 9.77 -1.23
CA ALA A 37 -6.99 9.79 0.23
C ALA A 37 -7.37 8.41 0.82
N GLU A 38 -8.34 7.71 0.23
CA GLU A 38 -8.67 6.33 0.62
C GLU A 38 -7.49 5.37 0.42
N PHE A 39 -6.78 5.46 -0.70
CA PHE A 39 -5.61 4.64 -1.00
C PHE A 39 -4.50 4.85 0.04
N ASP A 40 -4.23 6.09 0.42
CA ASP A 40 -3.22 6.45 1.44
C ASP A 40 -3.54 5.87 2.83
N MET A 41 -4.83 5.58 3.10
CA MET A 41 -5.29 4.97 4.34
C MET A 41 -5.34 3.43 4.29
N ARG A 42 -5.03 2.80 3.14
CA ARG A 42 -5.09 1.34 3.02
C ARG A 42 -3.94 0.69 3.78
N GLU A 43 -4.29 -0.30 4.59
CA GLU A 43 -3.32 -1.17 5.25
C GLU A 43 -3.17 -2.48 4.47
N HIS A 44 -1.93 -2.94 4.34
CA HIS A 44 -1.62 -4.25 3.79
C HIS A 44 -1.55 -5.24 4.94
N TYR A 45 -2.07 -6.45 4.71
CA TYR A 45 -1.85 -7.56 5.64
C TYR A 45 -0.39 -7.97 5.53
N ASP A 46 0.35 -7.80 6.61
CA ASP A 46 1.71 -8.33 6.78
C ASP A 46 1.72 -9.19 8.04
N ASP A 47 1.97 -10.49 7.87
CA ASP A 47 1.98 -11.47 8.95
C ASP A 47 2.95 -11.08 10.07
N ALA A 48 4.04 -10.36 9.76
CA ALA A 48 4.99 -9.86 10.75
C ALA A 48 4.41 -8.67 11.54
N ALA A 49 3.75 -7.73 10.87
CA ALA A 49 3.14 -6.57 11.51
C ALA A 49 1.95 -6.96 12.41
N GLU A 50 1.18 -7.97 12.00
CA GLU A 50 0.08 -8.52 12.79
C GLU A 50 0.60 -9.21 14.06
N HIS A 51 1.70 -9.96 13.99
CA HIS A 51 2.29 -10.60 15.17
C HIS A 51 2.80 -9.57 16.19
N GLU A 52 3.35 -8.45 15.72
CA GLU A 52 3.84 -7.36 16.57
C GLU A 52 2.69 -6.57 17.24
N ARG A 53 1.59 -6.33 16.50
CA ARG A 53 0.34 -5.76 17.06
C ARG A 53 -0.25 -6.65 18.14
N VAL A 54 -0.32 -7.96 17.92
CA VAL A 54 -0.83 -8.93 18.90
C VAL A 54 0.06 -8.97 20.15
N ASN A 55 1.38 -8.96 19.98
CA ASN A 55 2.31 -8.96 21.11
C ASN A 55 2.25 -7.67 21.94
N ALA A 56 2.03 -6.50 21.30
CA ALA A 56 1.90 -5.22 22.00
C ALA A 56 0.61 -5.13 22.85
N VAL A 57 -0.47 -5.80 22.44
CA VAL A 57 -1.74 -5.84 23.18
C VAL A 57 -1.73 -6.92 24.28
N ALA A 58 -0.89 -7.95 24.15
CA ALA A 58 -0.84 -9.09 25.06
C ALA A 58 0.04 -8.89 26.31
N VAL A 59 0.61 -7.70 26.56
CA VAL A 59 1.33 -7.42 27.83
C VAL A 59 0.30 -7.01 28.89
N PRO A 60 -0.03 -7.86 29.89
CA PRO A 60 -0.81 -7.40 31.02
C PRO A 60 0.10 -6.55 31.91
N ALA A 61 -0.48 -5.50 32.49
CA ALA A 61 0.12 -4.72 33.57
C ALA A 61 0.44 -5.57 34.80
#